data_AF-B6VGG8-F1
#
_entry.id   AF-B6VGG8-F1
#
_cell.length_a   1.000
_cell.length_b   1.000
_cell.length_c   1.000
_cell.angle_alpha   90.00
_cell.angle_beta   90.00
_cell.angle_gamma   90.00
#
_symmetry.space_group_name_H-M   'P 1'
#
loop_
_entity.id
_entity.type
_entity.pdbx_description
1 polymer ?
#
loop_
_entity_poly.entity_id
_entity_poly.type
_entity_poly.pdbx_seq_one_letter_code
_entity_poly.pdbx_strand_id
1 'polypeptide(L)' 'LKTMRLPFSIRFFLVAILFLLFDLEIALLLPLPWAIQLTTPTNTLMLTFAILLLLTLGFIYE' A
#
# COMPACT_ATOMS: atom_id res chain seq x y z
N LEU A 1 26.49 24.31 -21.39
CA LEU A 1 25.94 23.25 -20.52
C LEU A 1 24.41 23.23 -20.67
N LYS A 2 23.89 22.43 -21.60
CA LYS A 2 22.44 22.31 -21.83
C LYS A 2 21.89 21.36 -20.75
N THR A 3 21.02 21.87 -19.88
CA THR A 3 20.41 21.08 -18.81
C THR A 3 19.45 20.05 -19.44
N MET A 4 19.79 18.76 -19.32
CA MET A 4 18.86 17.64 -19.56
C MET A 4 17.86 17.58 -18.41
N ARG A 5 17.00 18.60 -18.31
CA ARG A 5 15.80 18.54 -17.48
C ARG A 5 14.62 18.48 -18.45
N LEU A 6 14.38 17.29 -18.99
CA LEU A 6 13.11 17.03 -19.65
C LEU A 6 12.00 17.16 -18.61
N PRO A 7 10.86 17.77 -18.96
CA PRO A 7 9.74 17.90 -18.05
C PRO A 7 9.31 16.52 -17.56
N PHE A 8 9.26 16.37 -16.24
CA PHE A 8 8.85 15.13 -15.59
C PHE A 8 7.36 14.92 -15.78
N SER A 9 6.97 13.74 -16.24
CA SER A 9 5.59 13.41 -16.52
C SER A 9 4.91 12.87 -15.26
N ILE A 10 4.04 13.68 -14.65
CA ILE A 10 3.28 13.36 -13.42
C ILE A 10 2.52 12.02 -13.52
N ARG A 11 2.09 11.63 -14.72
CA ARG A 11 1.41 10.35 -14.96
C ARG A 11 2.26 9.14 -14.57
N PHE A 12 3.58 9.17 -14.83
CA PHE A 12 4.48 8.07 -14.45
C PHE A 12 4.77 8.06 -12.95
N PHE A 13 4.71 9.22 -12.31
CA PHE A 13 4.89 9.34 -10.86
C PHE A 13 3.72 8.76 -10.07
N LEU A 14 2.49 9.08 -10.48
CA LEU A 14 1.28 8.52 -9.85
C LEU A 14 1.24 6.99 -9.98
N VAL A 15 1.67 6.44 -11.11
CA VAL A 15 1.80 4.98 -11.30
C VAL A 15 2.82 4.37 -10.34
N ALA A 16 3.94 5.05 -10.08
CA ALA A 16 4.95 4.56 -9.13
C ALA A 16 4.43 4.56 -7.68
N ILE A 17 3.66 5.58 -7.28
CA ILE A 17 3.01 5.63 -5.97
C ILE A 17 1.96 4.51 -5.85
N LEU A 18 1.13 4.32 -6.88
CA LEU A 18 0.12 3.26 -6.90
C LEU A 18 0.77 1.88 -6.81
N PHE A 19 1.86 1.64 -7.54
CA PHE A 19 2.64 0.39 -7.45
C PHE A 19 3.17 0.16 -6.03
N LEU A 20 3.73 1.19 -5.39
CA LEU A 20 4.26 1.09 -4.03
C LEU A 20 3.14 0.83 -3.00
N LEU A 21 1.98 1.47 -3.15
CA LEU A 21 0.84 1.28 -2.24
C LEU A 21 0.23 -0.13 -2.40
N PHE A 22 0.11 -0.62 -3.63
CA PHE A 22 -0.37 -1.97 -3.90
C PHE A 22 0.60 -3.06 -3.41
N ASP A 23 1.92 -2.84 -3.55
CA ASP A 23 2.94 -3.75 -3.00
C ASP A 23 2.86 -3.82 -1.46
N LEU A 24 2.60 -2.68 -0.80
CA LEU A 24 2.38 -2.62 0.64
C LEU A 24 1.13 -3.39 1.10
N GLU A 25 0.02 -3.29 0.37
CA GLU A 25 -1.21 -4.05 0.68
C GLU A 25 -0.96 -5.56 0.60
N ILE A 26 -0.24 -6.04 -0.43
CA ILE A 26 0.13 -7.45 -0.57
C ILE A 26 1.07 -7.88 0.57
N ALA A 27 2.06 -7.05 0.92
CA ALA A 27 2.99 -7.34 2.01
C ALA A 27 2.25 -7.52 3.36
N LEU A 28 1.18 -6.75 3.59
CA LEU A 28 0.33 -6.86 4.79
C LEU A 28 -0.61 -8.08 4.76
N LEU A 29 -1.01 -8.55 3.57
CA LEU A 29 -1.82 -9.77 3.42
C LEU A 29 -1.00 -11.05 3.59
N LEU A 30 0.28 -11.04 3.21
CA LEU A 30 1.17 -12.21 3.25
C LEU A 30 1.30 -12.90 4.62
N PRO A 31 1.37 -12.20 5.78
CA PRO A 31 1.45 -12.84 7.09
C PRO A 31 0.13 -13.39 7.63
N LEU A 32 -1.01 -13.13 6.98
CA LEU A 32 -2.34 -13.56 7.49
C LEU A 32 -2.47 -15.08 7.72
N PRO A 33 -1.95 -15.98 6.87
CA PRO A 33 -2.00 -17.42 7.12
C PRO A 33 -1.31 -17.82 8.43
N TRP A 34 -0.21 -17.15 8.80
CA TRP A 34 0.46 -17.38 10.08
C TRP A 34 -0.24 -16.68 11.23
N ALA A 35 -0.85 -15.52 10.99
CA ALA A 35 -1.59 -14.77 12.01
C ALA A 35 -2.80 -15.53 12.57
N ILE A 36 -3.38 -16.45 11.79
CA ILE A 36 -4.49 -17.31 12.23
C ILE A 36 -4.06 -18.28 13.35
N GLN A 37 -2.77 -18.60 13.44
CA GLN A 37 -2.22 -19.52 14.46
C GLN A 37 -1.94 -18.82 15.81
N LEU A 38 -2.11 -17.50 15.89
CA LEU A 38 -1.87 -16.74 17.12
C LEU A 38 -2.99 -16.98 18.14
N THR A 39 -2.71 -16.64 19.40
CA THR A 39 -3.69 -16.75 20.50
C THR A 39 -4.93 -15.88 20.31
N THR A 40 -4.82 -14.80 19.53
CA THR A 40 -5.90 -13.83 19.27
C THR A 40 -6.00 -13.47 17.78
N PRO A 41 -6.44 -14.40 16.91
CA PRO A 41 -6.44 -14.21 15.46
C PRO A 41 -7.49 -13.16 15.00
N THR A 42 -8.55 -12.97 15.77
CA THR A 42 -9.58 -11.98 15.47
C THR A 42 -9.06 -10.54 15.60
N ASN A 43 -8.23 -10.27 16.60
CA ASN A 43 -7.68 -8.94 16.82
C ASN A 43 -6.66 -8.56 15.74
N THR A 44 -5.80 -9.51 15.35
CA THR A 44 -4.83 -9.29 14.27
C THR A 44 -5.52 -9.09 12.92
N LEU A 45 -6.56 -9.88 12.61
CA LEU A 45 -7.38 -9.66 11.42
C LEU A 45 -8.05 -8.28 11.42
N MET A 46 -8.68 -7.87 12.53
CA MET A 46 -9.33 -6.56 12.62
C MET A 46 -8.35 -5.41 12.41
N LEU A 47 -7.13 -5.51 12.97
CA LEU A 47 -6.09 -4.50 12.78
C LEU A 47 -5.63 -4.45 11.31
N THR A 48 -5.34 -5.60 10.69
CA THR A 48 -4.94 -5.64 9.28
C THR A 48 -6.03 -5.08 8.37
N PHE A 49 -7.30 -5.40 8.60
CA PHE A 49 -8.43 -4.83 7.85
C PHE A 49 -8.58 -3.32 8.05
N ALA A 50 -8.39 -2.80 9.27
CA ALA A 50 -8.43 -1.36 9.54
C ALA A 50 -7.33 -0.61 8.77
N ILE A 51 -6.12 -1.17 8.70
CA ILE A 51 -4.99 -0.57 7.97
C ILE A 51 -5.25 -0.60 6.46
N LEU A 52 -5.74 -1.72 5.91
CA LEU A 52 -6.11 -1.82 4.49
C LEU A 52 -7.22 -0.82 4.10
N LEU A 53 -8.23 -0.65 4.96
CA LEU A 53 -9.28 0.36 4.74
C LEU A 53 -8.71 1.78 4.75
N LEU A 54 -7.76 2.09 5.63
CA LEU A 54 -7.14 3.41 5.67
C LEU A 54 -6.28 3.69 4.44
N LEU A 55 -5.53 2.70 3.95
CA LEU A 55 -4.73 2.82 2.72
C LEU A 55 -5.60 3.03 1.48
N THR A 56 -6.68 2.25 1.35
CA THR A 56 -7.62 2.39 0.23
C THR A 56 -8.38 3.72 0.26
N LEU A 57 -8.81 4.19 1.45
CA LEU A 57 -9.44 5.50 1.60
C LEU A 57 -8.47 6.65 1.31
N GLY A 58 -7.21 6.53 1.74
CA GLY A 58 -6.16 7.50 1.43
C GLY A 58 -5.90 7.61 -0.06
N PHE A 59 -5.91 6.47 -0.77
CA PHE A 59 -5.79 6.44 -2.23
C PHE A 59 -7.00 7.07 -2.95
N ILE A 60 -8.22 6.90 -2.44
CA ILE A 60 -9.42 7.51 -3.04
C ILE A 60 -9.41 9.04 -2.89
N TYR A 61 -8.81 9.55 -1.82
CA TYR A 61 -8.72 10.99 -1.57
C TYR A 61 -7.67 11.70 -2.43
N GLU A 62 -6.58 11.00 -2.77
CA GLU A 62 -5.49 11.49 -3.63
C GLU A 62 -5.86 11.40 -5.14
#